data_AF-A0A922FIQ1-F1
#
_entry.id   AF-A0A922FIQ1-F1
#
_cell.length_a   1.000
_cell.length_b   1.000
_cell.length_c   1.000
_cell.angle_alpha   90.00
_cell.angle_beta   90.00
_cell.angle_gamma   90.00
#
_symmetry.space_group_name_H-M   'P 1'
#
loop_
_entity.id
_entity.type
_entity.pdbx_description
1 polymer ?
#
loop_
_entity_poly.entity_id
_entity_poly.type
_entity_poly.pdbx_seq_one_letter_code
_entity_poly.pdbx_strand_id
1 'polypeptide(L)'
;MEEVGAESETGKVEKAMEGVASIALFPCGSISGHFIQLPHSVCYGLHGTELECERECSRGEDYRLIKLTIIDYNRKKEQSLVVECRGHDAARFHSIDHAHGWENDVVGMVEHKDGKNKILVSFACETLKAEKAAEEHIRQFMPKLAGLDAVVNIGPMSIAGLDFGAEEPDIRQDV
;
A
#
# COMPACT_ATOMS: atom_id res chain seq x y z
N MET A 1 -41.01 -27.14 16.21
CA MET A 1 -40.11 -26.85 17.34
C MET A 1 -38.75 -27.39 16.94
N GLU A 2 -37.75 -26.63 16.54
CA GLU A 2 -37.56 -25.24 16.14
C GLU A 2 -36.28 -25.33 15.30
N GLU A 3 -36.32 -24.90 14.05
CA GLU A 3 -35.10 -24.78 13.26
C GLU A 3 -34.41 -23.49 13.67
N VAL A 4 -33.29 -23.61 14.37
CA VAL A 4 -32.46 -22.46 14.73
C VAL A 4 -31.62 -22.11 13.51
N GLY A 5 -32.11 -21.15 12.72
CA GLY A 5 -31.34 -20.47 11.72
C GLY A 5 -30.21 -19.70 12.39
N ALA A 6 -28.97 -20.17 12.23
CA ALA A 6 -27.78 -19.41 12.54
C ALA A 6 -27.56 -18.39 11.42
N GLU A 7 -28.21 -17.24 11.52
CA GLU A 7 -27.84 -16.05 10.76
C GLU A 7 -26.45 -15.62 11.23
N SER A 8 -25.46 -15.99 10.43
CA SER A 8 -24.07 -15.57 10.63
C SER A 8 -24.00 -14.10 10.24
N GLU A 9 -23.74 -13.24 11.22
CA GLU A 9 -23.48 -11.81 11.06
C GLU A 9 -22.39 -11.60 10.00
N THR A 10 -22.82 -11.23 8.80
CA THR A 10 -21.93 -10.77 7.74
C THR A 10 -21.43 -9.39 8.13
N GLY A 11 -20.33 -9.36 8.88
CA GLY A 11 -19.51 -8.16 9.02
C GLY A 11 -19.29 -7.60 7.62
N LYS A 12 -19.64 -6.32 7.41
CA LYS A 12 -19.41 -5.61 6.16
C LYS A 12 -17.91 -5.64 5.87
N VAL A 13 -17.45 -6.62 5.10
CA VAL A 13 -16.15 -6.55 4.47
C VAL A 13 -16.27 -5.41 3.48
N GLU A 14 -15.69 -4.26 3.82
CA GLU A 14 -15.58 -3.15 2.89
C GLU A 14 -14.97 -3.68 1.59
N LYS A 15 -15.66 -3.41 0.48
CA LYS A 15 -15.32 -4.00 -0.81
C LYS A 15 -13.90 -3.59 -1.18
N ALA A 16 -13.03 -4.57 -1.40
CA ALA A 16 -11.66 -4.34 -1.81
C ALA A 16 -11.62 -3.49 -3.11
N MET A 17 -10.76 -2.49 -3.11
CA MET A 17 -10.43 -1.71 -4.29
C MET A 17 -9.44 -2.50 -5.13
N GLU A 18 -9.89 -2.88 -6.32
CA GLU A 18 -9.06 -3.59 -7.30
C GLU A 18 -8.59 -2.62 -8.38
N GLY A 19 -7.37 -2.80 -8.87
CA GLY A 19 -6.85 -1.93 -9.91
C GLY A 19 -5.42 -2.27 -10.32
N VAL A 20 -4.76 -1.30 -10.94
CA VAL A 20 -3.39 -1.44 -11.45
C VAL A 20 -2.50 -0.41 -10.78
N ALA A 21 -1.36 -0.87 -10.27
CA ALA A 21 -0.32 0.01 -9.75
C ALA A 21 0.87 0.12 -10.72
N SER A 22 1.48 1.30 -10.76
CA SER A 22 2.80 1.52 -11.34
C SER A 22 3.69 2.11 -10.27
N ILE A 23 4.79 1.43 -9.98
CA ILE A 23 5.62 1.68 -8.79
C ILE A 23 7.08 1.76 -9.22
N ALA A 24 7.69 2.92 -9.04
CA ALA A 24 9.12 3.08 -9.06
C ALA A 24 9.71 2.54 -7.74
N LEU A 25 10.57 1.53 -7.86
CA LEU A 25 11.33 0.95 -6.76
C LEU A 25 12.77 1.43 -6.85
N PHE A 26 13.24 2.10 -5.80
CA PHE A 26 14.58 2.67 -5.74
C PHE A 26 15.59 1.66 -5.17
N PRO A 27 16.89 1.79 -5.49
CA PRO A 27 17.93 0.93 -4.93
C PRO A 27 17.96 0.92 -3.39
N CYS A 28 17.59 2.03 -2.76
CA CYS A 28 17.46 2.17 -1.30
C CYS A 28 16.18 1.53 -0.71
N GLY A 29 15.44 0.74 -1.50
CA GLY A 29 14.23 0.04 -1.06
C GLY A 29 12.98 0.90 -0.86
N SER A 30 13.13 2.23 -0.95
CA SER A 30 11.98 3.13 -1.00
C SER A 30 11.19 2.93 -2.30
N ILE A 31 9.91 3.29 -2.28
CA ILE A 31 9.04 3.20 -3.44
C ILE A 31 8.23 4.48 -3.63
N SER A 32 7.89 4.79 -4.86
CA SER A 32 6.91 5.84 -5.19
C SER A 32 6.14 5.44 -6.42
N GLY A 33 4.85 5.76 -6.47
CA GLY A 33 4.02 5.34 -7.58
C GLY A 33 2.59 5.81 -7.48
N HIS A 34 1.74 5.17 -8.28
CA HIS A 34 0.31 5.42 -8.28
C HIS A 34 -0.46 4.11 -8.41
N PHE A 35 -1.62 4.06 -7.77
CA PHE A 35 -2.61 3.00 -7.90
C PHE A 35 -3.86 3.57 -8.56
N ILE A 36 -4.28 2.97 -9.67
CA ILE A 36 -5.49 3.35 -10.39
C ILE A 36 -6.56 2.31 -10.09
N GLN A 37 -7.53 2.68 -9.27
CA GLN A 37 -8.67 1.83 -8.93
C GLN A 37 -9.60 1.69 -10.14
N LEU A 38 -9.99 0.46 -10.46
CA LEU A 38 -10.97 0.14 -11.49
C LEU A 38 -12.31 -0.27 -10.86
N PRO A 39 -13.44 -0.03 -11.54
CA PRO A 39 -13.59 0.66 -12.84
C PRO A 39 -13.62 2.19 -12.73
N HIS A 40 -13.61 2.74 -11.51
CA HIS A 40 -13.86 4.17 -11.26
C HIS A 40 -12.73 5.11 -11.68
N SER A 41 -11.58 4.57 -12.09
CA SER A 41 -10.38 5.31 -12.52
C SER A 41 -9.91 6.35 -11.50
N VAL A 42 -10.09 6.05 -10.21
CA VAL A 42 -9.60 6.91 -9.12
C VAL A 42 -8.10 6.63 -8.93
N CYS A 43 -7.30 7.68 -8.93
CA CYS A 43 -5.85 7.59 -8.78
C CYS A 43 -5.44 7.91 -7.35
N TYR A 44 -4.76 6.98 -6.71
CA TYR A 44 -4.14 7.13 -5.39
C TYR A 44 -2.62 7.21 -5.55
N GLY A 45 -1.98 8.05 -4.75
CA GLY A 45 -0.53 8.10 -4.64
C GLY A 45 -0.02 6.98 -3.73
N LEU A 46 1.11 6.40 -4.09
CA LEU A 46 1.83 5.44 -3.27
C LEU A 46 3.20 6.01 -2.93
N HIS A 47 3.54 6.03 -1.66
CA HIS A 47 4.87 6.39 -1.16
C HIS A 47 5.28 5.36 -0.12
N GLY A 48 6.45 4.75 -0.26
CA GLY A 48 6.97 3.84 0.75
C GLY A 48 8.41 4.14 1.10
N THR A 49 8.74 4.00 2.38
CA THR A 49 10.11 4.06 2.89
C THR A 49 10.47 2.73 3.52
N GLU A 50 11.66 2.21 3.23
CA GLU A 50 12.16 0.99 3.87
C GLU A 50 12.34 1.22 5.38
N LEU A 51 11.89 0.26 6.17
CA LEU A 51 12.10 0.23 7.62
C LEU A 51 13.26 -0.70 7.91
N GLU A 52 14.21 -0.22 8.71
CA GLU A 52 15.27 -1.05 9.26
C GLU A 52 14.64 -2.05 10.24
N CYS A 53 14.95 -3.33 10.08
CA CYS A 53 14.53 -4.40 11.00
C CYS A 53 15.74 -5.31 11.19
N GLU A 54 16.00 -5.72 12.44
CA GLU A 54 16.98 -6.78 12.68
C GLU A 54 16.55 -8.01 11.87
N ARG A 55 17.43 -8.47 10.97
CA ARG A 55 17.14 -9.60 10.09
C ARG A 55 16.89 -10.82 10.94
N GLU A 56 15.64 -11.21 11.07
CA GLU A 56 15.31 -12.52 11.61
C GLU A 56 15.81 -13.55 10.59
N CYS A 57 16.88 -14.28 10.91
CA CYS A 57 17.63 -15.19 10.02
C CYS A 57 16.79 -16.29 9.32
N SER A 58 15.48 -16.36 9.60
CA SER A 58 14.50 -17.25 8.97
C SER A 58 13.83 -16.66 7.72
N ARG A 59 13.91 -15.34 7.52
CA ARG A 59 13.33 -14.63 6.37
C ARG A 59 14.44 -14.35 5.34
N GLY A 60 14.22 -14.70 4.07
CA GLY A 60 15.24 -14.65 3.02
C GLY A 60 15.84 -13.26 2.77
N GLU A 61 16.96 -13.20 2.05
CA GLU A 61 17.72 -11.97 1.77
C GLU A 61 16.91 -10.90 1.00
N ASP A 62 15.81 -11.30 0.37
CA ASP A 62 14.91 -10.44 -0.40
C ASP A 62 13.75 -9.83 0.41
N TYR A 63 13.69 -10.09 1.71
CA TYR A 63 12.66 -9.60 2.62
C TYR A 63 12.93 -8.17 3.06
N ARG A 64 11.96 -7.28 2.85
CA ARG A 64 11.99 -5.87 3.31
C ARG A 64 10.67 -5.49 3.97
N LEU A 65 10.74 -4.59 4.94
CA LEU A 65 9.56 -3.92 5.49
C LEU A 65 9.47 -2.52 4.91
N ILE A 66 8.28 -2.14 4.45
CA ILE A 66 8.03 -0.83 3.89
C ILE A 66 6.90 -0.17 4.66
N LYS A 67 7.15 1.04 5.18
CA LYS A 67 6.08 1.94 5.62
C LYS A 67 5.43 2.54 4.39
N LEU A 68 4.36 1.92 3.91
CA LEU A 68 3.58 2.36 2.77
C LEU A 68 2.59 3.44 3.22
N THR A 69 2.52 4.53 2.47
CA THR A 69 1.55 5.61 2.63
C THR A 69 0.73 5.70 1.35
N ILE A 70 -0.58 5.53 1.50
CA ILE A 70 -1.56 5.65 0.41
C ILE A 70 -2.18 7.04 0.53
N ILE A 71 -2.14 7.79 -0.56
CA ILE A 71 -2.56 9.20 -0.60
C ILE A 71 -3.77 9.32 -1.53
N ASP A 72 -4.89 9.82 -1.01
CA ASP A 72 -6.02 10.27 -1.81
C ASP A 72 -5.84 11.76 -2.13
N TYR A 73 -5.47 12.06 -3.37
CA TYR A 73 -5.29 13.43 -3.84
C TYR A 73 -6.60 14.24 -3.89
N ASN A 74 -7.75 13.58 -4.06
CA ASN A 74 -9.04 14.27 -4.13
C ASN A 74 -9.46 14.76 -2.75
N ARG A 75 -9.28 13.91 -1.73
CA ARG A 75 -9.64 14.23 -0.34
C ARG A 75 -8.51 14.91 0.43
N LYS A 76 -7.30 14.95 -0.13
CA LYS A 76 -6.06 15.40 0.54
C LYS A 76 -5.83 14.66 1.86
N LYS A 77 -6.14 13.36 1.87
CA LYS A 77 -5.98 12.49 3.03
C LYS A 77 -4.95 11.41 2.71
N GLU A 78 -4.24 10.98 3.73
CA GLU A 78 -3.25 9.93 3.61
C GLU A 78 -3.39 8.95 4.77
N GLN A 79 -3.07 7.69 4.49
CA GLN A 79 -3.06 6.63 5.49
C GLN A 79 -1.82 5.79 5.31
N SER A 80 -1.10 5.56 6.40
CA SER A 80 0.11 4.74 6.40
C SER A 80 -0.14 3.37 7.00
N LEU A 81 0.51 2.35 6.46
CA LEU A 81 0.53 0.98 6.95
C LEU A 81 1.91 0.37 6.71
N VAL A 82 2.19 -0.76 7.35
CA VAL A 82 3.42 -1.52 7.09
C VAL A 82 3.08 -2.69 6.17
N VAL A 83 3.92 -2.93 5.16
CA VAL A 83 3.81 -4.07 4.24
C VAL A 83 5.14 -4.82 4.15
N GLU A 84 5.06 -6.13 3.93
CA GLU A 84 6.22 -6.92 3.51
C GLU A 84 6.44 -6.73 2.01
N CYS A 85 7.68 -6.49 1.61
CA CYS A 85 8.13 -6.49 0.23
C CYS A 85 9.09 -7.65 -0.01
N ARG A 86 8.87 -8.41 -1.09
CA ARG A 86 9.75 -9.50 -1.54
C ARG A 86 10.02 -9.41 -3.04
N GLY A 87 11.02 -10.15 -3.52
CA GLY A 87 11.26 -10.32 -4.96
C GLY A 87 12.27 -9.37 -5.60
N HIS A 88 13.20 -8.77 -4.82
CA HIS A 88 14.24 -7.84 -5.30
C HIS A 88 13.67 -6.78 -6.26
N ASP A 89 13.91 -6.91 -7.57
CA ASP A 89 13.49 -5.95 -8.58
C ASP A 89 12.04 -6.17 -9.03
N ALA A 90 11.52 -7.40 -8.91
CA ALA A 90 10.14 -7.80 -9.22
C ALA A 90 9.31 -7.87 -7.92
N ALA A 91 8.95 -6.70 -7.42
CA ALA A 91 8.37 -6.53 -6.11
C ALA A 91 6.99 -7.19 -5.97
N ARG A 92 6.77 -7.82 -4.81
CA ARG A 92 5.47 -8.27 -4.32
C ARG A 92 5.24 -7.68 -2.94
N PHE A 93 4.08 -7.04 -2.75
CA PHE A 93 3.70 -6.48 -1.46
C PHE A 93 2.55 -7.26 -0.85
N HIS A 94 2.65 -7.53 0.45
CA HIS A 94 1.58 -8.12 1.23
C HIS A 94 1.48 -7.46 2.60
N SER A 95 0.25 -7.24 3.07
CA SER A 95 0.01 -6.87 4.48
C SER A 95 0.53 -7.94 5.42
N ILE A 96 0.94 -7.51 6.60
CA ILE A 96 1.50 -8.39 7.63
C ILE A 96 0.36 -8.95 8.48
N ASP A 97 0.31 -10.27 8.60
CA ASP A 97 -0.72 -10.96 9.39
C ASP A 97 -0.36 -11.14 10.87
N HIS A 98 0.92 -11.20 11.22
CA HIS A 98 1.36 -11.32 12.60
C HIS A 98 2.75 -10.70 12.81
N ALA A 99 2.83 -9.69 13.68
CA ALA A 99 4.07 -9.00 14.07
C ALA A 99 4.75 -9.68 15.29
N HIS A 100 4.82 -11.01 15.32
CA HIS A 100 5.56 -11.68 16.39
C HIS A 100 7.06 -11.40 16.24
N GLY A 101 7.65 -10.71 17.22
CA GLY A 101 9.10 -10.51 17.34
C GLY A 101 9.64 -9.16 16.87
N TRP A 102 8.78 -8.17 16.60
CA TRP A 102 9.24 -6.86 16.11
C TRP A 102 9.44 -5.85 17.22
N GLU A 103 10.37 -4.92 16.99
CA GLU A 103 10.61 -3.79 17.88
C GLU A 103 9.30 -3.01 18.13
N ASN A 104 9.16 -2.50 19.35
CA ASN A 104 7.98 -1.76 19.80
C ASN A 104 7.61 -0.58 18.86
N ASP A 105 8.58 -0.03 18.13
CA ASP A 105 8.39 1.07 17.19
C ASP A 105 7.67 0.63 15.89
N VAL A 106 7.89 -0.62 15.42
CA VAL A 106 7.17 -1.19 14.27
C VAL A 106 5.79 -1.70 14.70
N VAL A 107 5.72 -2.30 15.89
CA VAL A 107 4.45 -2.76 16.50
C VAL A 107 3.52 -1.58 16.75
N GLY A 108 4.03 -0.46 17.27
CA GLY A 108 3.26 0.77 17.49
C GLY A 108 2.71 1.40 16.20
N MET A 109 3.33 1.18 15.04
CA MET A 109 2.81 1.62 13.73
C MET A 109 1.74 0.68 13.15
N VAL A 110 1.72 -0.59 13.55
CA VAL A 110 0.71 -1.58 13.15
C VAL A 110 -0.51 -1.55 14.09
N GLU A 111 -0.31 -1.22 15.37
CA GLU A 111 -1.36 -1.24 16.40
C GLU A 111 -2.12 0.09 16.57
N HIS A 112 -1.68 1.18 15.93
CA HIS A 112 -2.37 2.47 15.99
C HIS A 112 -3.36 2.70 14.83
N LYS A 113 -4.57 2.17 14.98
CA LYS A 113 -5.85 2.92 15.06
C LYS A 113 -7.03 2.02 14.63
N ASP A 114 -7.96 1.89 15.57
CA ASP A 114 -9.29 1.30 15.47
C ASP A 114 -9.37 -0.19 15.13
N GLY A 115 -9.79 -0.98 16.12
CA GLY A 115 -10.17 -2.39 15.99
C GLY A 115 -11.42 -2.63 15.13
N LYS A 116 -11.64 -1.85 14.07
CA LYS A 116 -12.76 -2.03 13.14
C LYS A 116 -12.38 -2.26 11.69
N ASN A 117 -11.23 -1.83 11.17
CA ASN A 117 -10.83 -2.15 9.79
C ASN A 117 -9.30 -2.21 9.64
N LYS A 118 -8.75 -3.43 9.60
CA LYS A 118 -7.34 -3.65 9.24
C LYS A 118 -7.18 -3.40 7.73
N ILE A 119 -6.31 -2.49 7.33
CA ILE A 119 -6.00 -2.26 5.91
C ILE A 119 -5.23 -3.47 5.37
N LEU A 120 -5.75 -4.09 4.32
CA LEU A 120 -5.10 -5.18 3.62
C LEU A 120 -4.65 -4.71 2.25
N VAL A 121 -3.38 -4.89 1.93
CA VAL A 121 -2.78 -4.55 0.64
C VAL A 121 -2.15 -5.81 0.05
N SER A 122 -2.40 -6.03 -1.23
CA SER A 122 -1.61 -6.95 -2.04
C SER A 122 -1.20 -6.29 -3.36
N PHE A 123 0.04 -6.53 -3.77
CA PHE A 123 0.57 -6.11 -5.06
C PHE A 123 1.47 -7.21 -5.61
N ALA A 124 1.40 -7.44 -6.92
CA ALA A 124 2.33 -8.32 -7.60
C ALA A 124 2.80 -7.68 -8.90
N CYS A 125 4.12 -7.57 -9.07
CA CYS A 125 4.69 -7.16 -10.34
C CYS A 125 4.39 -8.18 -11.44
N GLU A 126 3.76 -7.73 -12.53
CA GLU A 126 3.58 -8.51 -13.76
C GLU A 126 4.54 -8.02 -14.86
N THR A 127 4.82 -6.72 -14.90
CA THR A 127 5.73 -6.10 -15.85
C THR A 127 6.80 -5.32 -15.11
N LEU A 128 8.04 -5.76 -15.25
CA LEU A 128 9.22 -5.07 -14.76
C LEU A 128 9.88 -4.30 -15.91
N LYS A 129 10.11 -3.00 -15.72
CA LYS A 129 10.94 -2.18 -16.60
C LYS A 129 12.21 -1.78 -15.85
N ALA A 130 13.34 -1.86 -16.54
CA ALA A 130 14.65 -1.48 -16.03
C ALA A 130 15.35 -0.51 -16.99
N GLU A 131 16.41 0.13 -16.49
CA GLU A 131 17.30 1.01 -17.24
C GLU A 131 16.53 2.03 -18.11
N LYS A 132 16.79 2.07 -19.41
CA LYS A 132 16.18 3.00 -20.36
C LYS A 132 14.65 2.91 -20.37
N ALA A 133 14.09 1.71 -20.29
CA ALA A 133 12.63 1.52 -20.31
C ALA A 133 11.96 2.02 -19.03
N ALA A 134 12.65 1.90 -17.88
CA ALA A 134 12.20 2.48 -16.63
C ALA A 134 12.28 4.01 -16.67
N GLU A 135 13.41 4.56 -17.09
CA GLU A 135 13.64 6.00 -17.17
C GLU A 135 12.67 6.71 -18.13
N GLU A 136 12.39 6.12 -19.29
CA GLU A 136 11.36 6.64 -20.22
C GLU A 136 9.97 6.65 -19.58
N HIS A 137 9.61 5.58 -18.87
CA HIS A 137 8.33 5.51 -18.16
C HIS A 137 8.26 6.55 -17.03
N ILE A 138 9.32 6.69 -16.23
CA ILE A 138 9.41 7.66 -15.15
C ILE A 138 9.29 9.08 -15.71
N ARG A 139 9.99 9.43 -16.79
CA ARG A 139 9.87 10.74 -17.44
C ARG A 139 8.44 11.07 -17.88
N GLN A 140 7.70 10.07 -18.34
CA GLN A 140 6.34 10.27 -18.82
C GLN A 140 5.31 10.39 -17.69
N PHE A 141 5.40 9.53 -16.66
CA PHE A 141 4.34 9.36 -15.66
C PHE A 141 4.72 9.88 -14.26
N MET A 142 6.01 9.93 -13.94
CA MET A 142 6.53 10.34 -12.64
C MET A 142 7.77 11.24 -12.79
N PRO A 143 7.68 12.37 -13.53
CA PRO A 143 8.86 13.10 -14.02
C PRO A 143 9.79 13.62 -12.91
N LYS A 144 9.26 13.80 -11.69
CA LYS A 144 10.05 14.23 -10.52
C LYS A 144 11.04 13.17 -10.02
N LEU A 145 10.90 11.91 -10.46
CA LEU A 145 11.74 10.79 -10.06
C LEU A 145 12.80 10.41 -11.11
N ALA A 146 12.86 11.15 -12.23
CA ALA A 146 13.78 10.85 -13.33
C ALA A 146 15.24 10.98 -12.88
N GLY A 147 16.10 10.07 -13.33
CA GLY A 147 17.52 10.06 -12.98
C GLY A 147 17.86 9.51 -11.58
N LEU A 148 16.89 8.92 -10.87
CA LEU A 148 17.08 8.30 -9.55
C LEU A 148 17.34 6.79 -9.61
N ASP A 149 17.62 6.26 -10.79
CA ASP A 149 18.00 4.85 -11.03
C ASP A 149 16.98 3.82 -10.47
N ALA A 150 15.69 4.13 -10.61
CA ALA A 150 14.62 3.24 -10.18
C ALA A 150 14.23 2.23 -11.27
N VAL A 151 13.85 1.03 -10.84
CA VAL A 151 13.10 0.10 -11.70
C VAL A 151 11.61 0.37 -11.56
N VAL A 152 10.82 0.08 -12.60
CA VAL A 152 9.36 0.27 -12.57
C VAL A 152 8.66 -1.07 -12.57
N ASN A 153 7.89 -1.33 -11.51
CA ASN A 153 7.02 -2.48 -11.34
C ASN A 153 5.59 -2.08 -11.68
N ILE A 154 4.96 -2.80 -12.61
CA ILE A 154 3.56 -2.60 -13.00
C ILE A 154 2.80 -3.90 -12.80
N GLY A 155 1.63 -3.84 -12.18
CA GLY A 155 0.80 -5.02 -11.97
C GLY A 155 -0.46 -4.77 -11.16
N PRO A 156 -1.25 -5.82 -10.93
CA PRO A 156 -2.47 -5.75 -10.14
C PRO A 156 -2.17 -5.37 -8.70
N MET A 157 -3.04 -4.55 -8.13
CA MET A 157 -3.03 -4.19 -6.72
C MET A 157 -4.44 -4.24 -6.17
N SER A 158 -4.58 -4.79 -4.96
CA SER A 158 -5.82 -4.82 -4.19
C SER A 158 -5.62 -4.15 -2.85
N ILE A 159 -6.56 -3.29 -2.45
CA ILE A 159 -6.56 -2.59 -1.17
C ILE A 159 -7.93 -2.73 -0.52
N ALA A 160 -8.02 -3.37 0.65
CA ALA A 160 -9.25 -3.51 1.44
C ALA A 160 -9.14 -2.79 2.79
N GLY A 161 -10.28 -2.35 3.33
CA GLY A 161 -10.34 -1.68 4.65
C GLY A 161 -9.74 -0.28 4.68
N LEU A 162 -9.48 0.34 3.51
CA LEU A 162 -8.99 1.71 3.41
C LEU A 162 -10.16 2.68 3.57
N ASP A 163 -10.26 3.28 4.75
CA ASP A 163 -11.20 4.36 5.03
C ASP A 163 -10.43 5.63 5.42
N PHE A 164 -10.52 6.64 4.56
CA PHE A 164 -9.96 7.97 4.85
C PHE A 164 -10.84 8.79 5.81
N GLY A 165 -11.97 8.25 6.29
CA GLY A 165 -12.94 8.93 7.13
C GLY A 165 -13.80 9.93 6.35
N ALA A 166 -14.96 10.30 6.93
CA ALA A 166 -15.88 11.28 6.34
C ALA A 166 -15.23 12.66 6.12
N GLU A 167 -15.75 13.42 5.15
CA GLU A 167 -15.43 14.84 5.00
C GLU A 167 -15.93 15.59 6.25
N GLU A 168 -15.07 16.36 6.92
CA GLU A 168 -15.55 17.31 7.92
C GLU A 168 -16.35 18.39 7.18
N PRO A 169 -17.59 18.70 7.60
CA PRO A 169 -18.39 19.72 6.94
C PRO A 169 -17.66 21.06 7.00
N ASP A 170 -17.56 21.72 5.84
CA ASP A 170 -17.00 23.06 5.67
C ASP A 170 -17.85 24.04 6.49
N ILE A 171 -17.50 24.27 7.77
CA ILE A 171 -18.12 25.30 8.60
C ILE A 171 -17.55 26.64 8.12
N ARG A 172 -18.02 27.11 6.96
CA ARG A 172 -17.94 28.51 6.60
C ARG A 172 -18.85 29.26 7.56
N GLN A 173 -18.26 29.81 8.62
CA GLN A 173 -18.88 30.90 9.37
C GLN A 173 -18.84 32.12 8.46
N ASP A 174 -19.92 32.37 7.73
CA ASP A 174 -20.23 33.70 7.23
C ASP A 174 -20.37 34.63 8.46
N VAL A 175 -19.44 35.57 8.59
CA VAL A 175 -19.52 36.72 9.52
C VAL A 175 -19.74 37.98 8.69
#